data_AF-A0A8T4UB00-F1
#
_entry.id   AF-A0A8T4UB00-F1
#
_cell.length_a   1.000
_cell.length_b   1.000
_cell.length_c   1.000
_cell.angle_alpha   90.00
_cell.angle_beta   90.00
_cell.angle_gamma   90.00
#
_symmetry.space_group_name_H-M   'P 1'
#
loop_
_entity.id
_entity.type
_entity.pdbx_description
1 polymer ?
#
loop_
_entity_poly.entity_id
_entity_poly.type
_entity_poly.pdbx_seq_one_letter_code
_entity_poly.pdbx_strand_id
1 'polypeptide(L)' 'PNLNLIERLWKFTKKKIVHNEYYEQFDLFVNKVNNYFENMAQYKPELTNIMTQKFEIIKLD' A
#
# COMPACT_ATOMS: atom_id res chain seq x y z
N PRO A 1 0.92 -4.26 -14.90
CA PRO A 1 0.50 -5.28 -13.91
C PRO A 1 0.38 -4.69 -12.49
N ASN A 2 -0.87 -4.42 -12.09
CA ASN A 2 -1.32 -4.04 -10.74
C ASN A 2 -2.83 -4.31 -10.69
N LEU A 3 -3.23 -5.54 -11.01
CA LEU A 3 -4.64 -5.91 -11.17
C LEU A 3 -5.32 -6.07 -9.81
N ASN A 4 -4.59 -6.52 -8.78
CA ASN A 4 -5.18 -6.77 -7.47
C ASN A 4 -5.03 -5.57 -6.52
N LEU A 5 -5.99 -5.42 -5.62
CA LEU A 5 -6.03 -4.36 -4.60
C LEU A 5 -4.84 -4.45 -3.64
N ILE A 6 -4.47 -5.67 -3.24
CA ILE A 6 -3.48 -5.90 -2.19
C ILE A 6 -2.05 -5.53 -2.62
N GLU A 7 -1.68 -5.77 -3.87
CA GLU A 7 -0.38 -5.36 -4.45
C GLU A 7 -0.27 -3.86 -4.57
N ARG A 8 -1.37 -3.17 -4.88
CA ARG A 8 -1.40 -1.70 -4.96
C ARG A 8 -1.23 -1.09 -3.58
N LEU A 9 -1.94 -1.64 -2.59
CA LEU A 9 -1.75 -1.28 -1.20
C LEU A 9 -0.30 -1.54 -0.75
N TRP A 10 0.22 -2.74 -1.02
CA TRP A 10 1.59 -3.11 -0.67
C TRP A 10 2.63 -2.18 -1.31
N LYS A 11 2.51 -1.86 -2.60
CA LYS A 11 3.41 -0.90 -3.27
C LYS A 11 3.38 0.48 -2.61
N PHE A 12 2.19 0.95 -2.22
CA PHE A 12 2.05 2.22 -1.51
C PHE A 12 2.67 2.17 -0.11
N THR A 13 2.39 1.12 0.67
CA THR A 13 2.96 0.89 2.00
C THR A 13 4.49 0.78 1.95
N LYS A 14 5.02 -0.01 1.03
CA LYS A 14 6.47 -0.17 0.83
C LYS A 14 7.13 1.18 0.50
N LYS A 15 6.49 2.04 -0.30
CA LYS A 15 7.01 3.38 -0.60
C LYS A 15 7.05 4.28 0.64
N LYS A 16 6.12 4.12 1.59
CA LYS A 16 6.04 4.96 2.80
C LYS A 16 6.93 4.47 3.93
N ILE A 17 7.15 3.16 4.04
CA ILE A 17 7.88 2.55 5.17
C ILE A 17 9.30 2.14 4.78
N VAL A 18 9.51 1.60 3.58
CA VAL A 18 10.78 0.93 3.22
C VAL A 18 11.65 1.78 2.30
N HIS A 19 11.07 2.79 1.64
CA HIS A 19 11.82 3.59 0.68
C HIS A 19 12.87 4.46 1.37
N ASN A 20 14.15 4.17 1.10
CA ASN A 20 15.30 4.90 1.65
C ASN A 20 15.40 4.86 3.19
N GLU A 21 14.79 3.85 3.81
CA GLU A 21 14.74 3.67 5.26
C GLU A 21 15.29 2.29 5.62
N TYR A 22 16.26 2.24 6.52
CA TYR A 22 16.84 1.01 7.06
C TYR A 22 16.48 0.88 8.54
N TYR A 23 16.02 -0.31 8.92
CA TYR A 23 15.70 -0.65 10.30
C TYR A 23 16.74 -1.63 10.83
N GLU A 24 17.55 -1.19 11.78
CA GLU A 24 18.61 -2.01 12.38
C GLU A 24 18.06 -3.19 13.18
N GLN A 25 16.91 -3.00 13.84
CA GLN A 25 16.26 -4.02 14.65
C GLN A 25 14.90 -4.39 14.07
N PHE A 26 14.56 -5.67 14.12
CA PHE A 26 13.27 -6.19 13.64
C PHE A 26 12.09 -5.54 14.34
N ASP A 27 12.17 -5.33 15.66
CA ASP A 27 11.10 -4.71 16.43
C ASP A 27 10.82 -3.26 15.99
N LEU A 28 11.85 -2.52 15.58
CA LEU A 28 11.68 -1.17 15.03
C LEU A 28 10.89 -1.21 13.72
N PHE A 29 11.18 -2.17 12.84
CA PHE A 29 10.42 -2.36 11.62
C PHE A 29 8.96 -2.72 11.91
N VAL A 30 8.70 -3.67 12.80
CA VAL A 30 7.34 -4.08 13.19
C VAL A 30 6.56 -2.89 13.77
N ASN A 31 7.17 -2.13 14.70
CA ASN A 31 6.55 -0.95 15.29
C ASN A 31 6.23 0.11 14.24
N LYS A 32 7.13 0.33 13.27
CA LYS A 32 6.89 1.27 12.18
C LYS A 32 5.73 0.84 11.29
N VAL A 33 5.62 -0.46 11.00
CA VAL A 33 4.50 -1.04 10.25
C VAL A 33 3.19 -0.85 11.00
N ASN A 34 3.14 -1.20 12.28
CA ASN A 34 1.93 -1.03 13.11
C ASN A 34 1.49 0.44 13.16
N ASN A 35 2.41 1.35 13.47
CA ASN A 35 2.13 2.78 13.52
C ASN A 35 1.63 3.32 12.17
N TYR A 36 2.21 2.86 11.05
CA TYR A 36 1.74 3.24 9.72
C TYR A 36 0.28 2.83 9.48
N PHE A 37 -0.11 1.62 9.86
CA PHE A 37 -1.49 1.13 9.68
C PHE A 37 -2.47 1.82 10.63
N GLU A 38 -2.08 2.09 11.88
CA GLU A 38 -2.88 2.88 12.83
C GLU A 38 -3.17 4.30 12.30
N ASN A 39 -2.19 4.91 11.64
CA ASN A 39 -2.29 6.27 11.10
C ASN A 39 -2.62 6.30 9.61
N MET A 40 -3.04 5.18 9.01
CA MET A 40 -3.27 5.07 7.56
C MET A 40 -4.37 6.01 7.05
N ALA A 41 -5.31 6.39 7.92
CA ALA A 41 -6.40 7.32 7.59
C ALA A 41 -5.92 8.67 7.04
N GLN A 42 -4.70 9.11 7.39
CA GLN A 42 -4.11 10.33 6.86
C GLN A 42 -3.89 10.30 5.33
N TYR A 43 -3.76 9.10 4.75
CA TYR A 43 -3.55 8.89 3.32
C TYR A 43 -4.85 8.62 2.55
N LYS A 44 -6.02 8.90 3.15
CA LYS A 44 -7.33 8.65 2.54
C LYS A 44 -7.46 9.16 1.10
N PRO A 45 -6.97 10.37 0.74
CA PRO A 45 -7.05 10.85 -0.64
C PRO A 45 -6.26 9.95 -1.63
N GLU A 46 -5.01 9.59 -1.31
CA GLU A 46 -4.22 8.73 -2.18
C GLU A 46 -4.76 7.29 -2.22
N LEU A 47 -5.17 6.76 -1.06
CA LEU A 47 -5.76 5.43 -0.93
C LEU A 47 -7.02 5.29 -1.78
N THR A 48 -7.88 6.31 -1.81
CA THR A 48 -9.11 6.29 -2.62
C THR A 48 -8.81 6.13 -4.11
N ASN A 49 -7.73 6.75 -4.60
CA ASN A 49 -7.31 6.64 -6.00
C ASN A 49 -6.67 5.28 -6.34
N ILE A 50 -5.84 4.73 -5.44
CA ILE A 50 -5.16 3.45 -5.70
C ILE A 50 -6.06 2.24 -5.45
N MET A 51 -7.11 2.37 -4.63
CA MET A 51 -8.03 1.28 -4.29
C MET A 51 -9.21 1.17 -5.27
N THR A 52 -9.22 1.92 -6.37
CA THR A 52 -10.26 1.84 -7.40
C THR A 52 -10.15 0.55 -8.20
N GLN A 53 -11.25 -0.16 -8.46
CA GLN A 53 -11.19 -1.36 -9.29
C GLN A 53 -10.95 -0.97 -10.76
N LYS A 54 -9.87 -1.49 -11.37
CA LYS A 54 -9.54 -1.29 -12.80
C LYS A 54 -9.70 -2.61 -13.53
N PHE A 55 -10.90 -3.18 -13.46
CA PHE A 55 -11.21 -4.41 -14.17
C PHE A 55 -11.30 -4.13 -15.67
N GLU A 56 -10.63 -4.97 -16.45
CA GLU A 56 -10.82 -5.01 -17.88
C GLU A 56 -12.13 -5.75 -18.17
N ILE A 57 -13.06 -5.08 -18.85
CA ILE A 57 -14.32 -5.69 -19.26
C ILE A 57 -14.06 -6.42 -20.57
N ILE A 58 -14.03 -7.75 -20.50
CA ILE A 58 -13.91 -8.60 -21.69
C ILE A 58 -15.26 -8.58 -22.40
N LYS A 59 -15.31 -8.06 -23.62
CA LYS A 59 -16.47 -8.21 -24.49
C LYS A 59 -16.43 -9.61 -25.10
N LEU A 60 -17.55 -10.31 -25.03
CA LEU A 60 -17.79 -11.54 -25.79
C LEU A 60 -18.27 -11.10 -27.17
N ASP A 61 -17.44 -11.32 -28.18
CA ASP A 61 -17.86 -11.33 -29.59
C ASP A 61 -18.65 -12.62 -29.87
#